data_AF-A0A0D7KL98-F1
#
_entry.id   AF-A0A0D7KL98-F1
#
_cell.length_a   1.000
_cell.length_b   1.000
_cell.length_c   1.000
_cell.angle_alpha   90.00
_cell.angle_beta   90.00
_cell.angle_gamma   90.00
#
_symmetry.space_group_name_H-M   'P 1'
#
loop_
_entity.id
_entity.type
_entity.pdbx_description
1 polymer ?
#
loop_
_entity_poly.entity_id
_entity_poly.type
_entity_poly.pdbx_seq_one_letter_code
_entity_poly.pdbx_strand_id
1 'polypeptide(L)'
;MKNKNFTEYDRAILQSYDSIVEGLADYLGDASEIVLHSLEDYQNTVIKIANGHHTGRELGAPITNMALQMLSEAKYSNAKQAISYFTKSKNNHSMKSSMIAIRGEAGKNYGFMCININL
;
A
#
# COMPACT_ATOMS: atom_id res chain seq x y z
N MET A 1 -8.65 -6.19 -16.25
CA MET A 1 -8.45 -4.75 -15.92
C MET A 1 -7.23 -4.28 -16.72
N LYS A 2 -7.27 -3.10 -17.35
CA LYS A 2 -6.17 -2.61 -18.22
C LYS A 2 -5.06 -1.95 -17.39
N ASN A 3 -3.81 -2.16 -17.78
CA ASN A 3 -2.66 -1.40 -17.27
C ASN A 3 -2.90 0.09 -17.52
N LYS A 4 -2.56 0.92 -16.54
CA LYS A 4 -2.64 2.37 -16.68
C LYS A 4 -1.30 2.88 -17.20
N ASN A 5 -1.32 3.74 -18.21
CA ASN A 5 -0.10 4.44 -18.60
C ASN A 5 0.20 5.51 -17.54
N PHE A 6 1.26 5.30 -16.76
CA PHE A 6 1.80 6.30 -15.84
C PHE A 6 2.84 7.14 -16.56
N THR A 7 2.86 8.44 -16.25
CA THR A 7 3.91 9.36 -16.68
C THR A 7 5.15 9.18 -15.79
N GLU A 8 6.28 9.78 -16.19
CA GLU A 8 7.47 9.83 -15.32
C GLU A 8 7.19 10.56 -14.01
N TYR A 9 6.37 11.61 -14.04
CA TYR A 9 5.95 12.34 -12.85
C TYR A 9 5.13 11.47 -11.88
N ASP A 10 4.23 10.65 -12.41
CA ASP A 10 3.44 9.71 -11.60
C ASP A 10 4.36 8.70 -10.87
N ARG A 11 5.39 8.21 -11.56
CA ARG A 11 6.39 7.29 -10.97
C ARG A 11 7.28 8.00 -9.96
N ALA A 12 7.69 9.25 -10.23
CA ALA A 12 8.48 10.05 -9.31
C ALA A 12 7.75 10.33 -7.99
N ILE A 13 6.42 10.56 -8.04
CA ILE A 13 5.60 10.67 -6.83
C ILE A 13 5.72 9.40 -5.99
N LEU A 14 5.52 8.22 -6.59
CA LEU A 14 5.62 6.95 -5.87
C LEU A 14 7.04 6.73 -5.31
N GLN A 15 8.08 6.99 -6.10
CA GLN A 15 9.47 6.86 -5.69
C GLN A 15 9.81 7.78 -4.50
N SER A 16 9.15 8.94 -4.37
CA SER A 16 9.35 9.83 -3.20
C SER A 16 8.94 9.20 -1.87
N TYR A 17 8.16 8.11 -1.88
CA TYR A 17 7.77 7.36 -0.68
C TYR A 17 8.81 6.32 -0.25
N ASP A 18 9.86 6.05 -1.04
CA ASP A 18 10.86 5.02 -0.70
C ASP A 18 11.50 5.30 0.68
N SER A 19 11.90 6.54 0.93
CA SER A 19 12.48 6.95 2.21
C SER A 19 11.47 6.95 3.36
N ILE A 20 10.18 7.14 3.06
CA ILE A 20 9.11 7.06 4.06
C ILE A 20 8.92 5.60 4.48
N VAL A 21 8.94 4.66 3.53
CA VAL A 21 8.85 3.22 3.81
C VAL A 21 10.01 2.80 4.71
N GLU A 22 11.23 3.21 4.37
CA GLU A 22 12.43 2.89 5.15
C GLU A 22 12.41 3.54 6.54
N GLY A 23 12.12 4.84 6.63
CA GLY A 23 12.09 5.56 7.90
C GLY A 23 10.99 5.07 8.86
N LEU A 24 9.81 4.70 8.33
CA LEU A 24 8.75 4.12 9.16
C LEU A 24 9.12 2.73 9.66
N ALA A 25 9.74 1.90 8.81
CA ALA A 25 10.18 0.56 9.21
C ALA A 25 11.29 0.63 10.26
N ASP A 26 12.24 1.55 10.11
CA ASP A 26 13.30 1.81 11.11
C ASP A 26 12.70 2.27 12.44
N TYR A 27 11.77 3.23 12.41
CA TYR A 27 11.16 3.77 13.62
C TYR A 27 10.23 2.79 14.35
N LEU A 28 9.37 2.08 13.62
CA LEU A 28 8.39 1.14 14.20
C LEU A 28 8.99 -0.25 14.48
N GLY A 29 10.16 -0.53 13.90
CA GLY A 29 10.88 -1.78 14.03
C GLY A 29 10.16 -2.98 13.42
N ASP A 30 10.69 -4.16 13.76
CA ASP A 30 10.30 -5.44 13.18
C ASP A 30 8.86 -5.87 13.48
N ALA A 31 8.13 -5.20 14.37
CA ALA A 31 6.72 -5.50 14.62
C ALA A 31 5.77 -4.95 13.52
N SER A 32 6.31 -4.12 12.62
CA SER A 32 5.57 -3.49 11.54
C SER A 32 6.02 -3.98 10.17
N GLU A 33 5.09 -4.10 9.23
CA GLU A 33 5.33 -4.29 7.80
C GLU A 33 4.82 -3.06 7.05
N ILE A 34 5.68 -2.45 6.24
CA ILE A 34 5.35 -1.28 5.42
C ILE A 34 5.42 -1.68 3.94
N VAL A 35 4.34 -1.48 3.20
CA VAL A 35 4.23 -1.91 1.80
C VAL A 35 3.78 -0.75 0.93
N LEU A 36 4.52 -0.45 -0.12
CA LEU A 36 4.15 0.53 -1.13
C LEU A 36 3.64 -0.17 -2.39
N HIS A 37 2.46 0.23 -2.83
CA HIS A 37 1.80 -0.31 -4.01
C HIS A 37 1.69 0.74 -5.13
N SER A 38 2.05 0.34 -6.36
CA SER A 38 1.68 1.02 -7.60
C SER A 38 0.38 0.43 -8.17
N LEU A 39 -0.45 1.29 -8.76
CA LEU A 39 -1.65 0.91 -9.52
C LEU A 39 -1.43 0.91 -11.05
N GLU A 40 -0.18 0.96 -11.49
CA GLU A 40 0.21 0.90 -12.91
C GLU A 40 -0.10 -0.50 -13.49
N ASP A 41 0.34 -1.55 -12.80
CA ASP A 41 0.09 -2.95 -13.11
C ASP A 41 -0.49 -3.67 -11.87
N TYR A 42 -1.74 -4.12 -11.97
CA TYR A 42 -2.44 -4.80 -10.88
C TYR A 42 -1.90 -6.20 -10.58
N GLN A 43 -1.14 -6.80 -11.49
CA GLN A 43 -0.47 -8.09 -11.25
C GLN A 43 0.87 -7.91 -10.53
N ASN A 44 1.47 -6.72 -10.63
CA ASN A 44 2.77 -6.39 -10.04
C ASN A 44 2.67 -5.08 -9.23
N THR A 45 1.92 -5.10 -8.13
CA THR A 45 1.63 -3.86 -7.41
C THR A 45 2.69 -3.47 -6.40
N VAL A 46 3.30 -4.44 -5.70
CA VAL A 46 4.27 -4.12 -4.65
C VAL A 46 5.57 -3.64 -5.27
N ILE A 47 5.86 -2.35 -5.11
CA ILE A 47 7.08 -1.71 -5.66
C ILE A 47 8.15 -1.48 -4.60
N LYS A 48 7.77 -1.42 -3.31
CA LYS A 48 8.67 -1.38 -2.18
C LYS A 48 8.03 -2.09 -0.99
N ILE A 49 8.83 -2.82 -0.23
CA ILE A 49 8.38 -3.47 1.00
C ILE A 49 9.50 -3.45 2.03
N ALA A 50 9.14 -3.16 3.27
CA ALA A 50 9.99 -3.33 4.44
C ALA A 50 9.29 -4.29 5.41
N ASN A 51 10.06 -5.21 6.00
CA ASN A 51 9.57 -6.20 6.97
C ASN A 51 8.40 -7.07 6.44
N GLY A 52 8.45 -7.47 5.16
CA GLY A 52 7.39 -8.22 4.46
C GLY A 52 7.07 -9.63 5.00
N HIS A 53 7.75 -10.07 6.06
CA HIS A 53 7.62 -11.40 6.62
C HIS A 53 6.29 -11.62 7.38
N HIS A 54 5.59 -10.56 7.79
CA HIS A 54 4.33 -10.68 8.54
C HIS A 54 3.15 -11.15 7.70
N THR A 55 3.01 -10.57 6.50
CA THR A 55 2.00 -11.02 5.55
C THR A 55 2.57 -12.04 4.55
N GLY A 56 3.91 -12.15 4.49
CA GLY A 56 4.62 -12.93 3.48
C GLY A 56 4.38 -12.35 2.08
N ARG A 57 4.36 -11.01 1.98
CA ARG A 57 4.33 -10.28 0.72
C ARG A 57 5.77 -10.12 0.22
N GLU A 58 5.90 -10.06 -1.09
CA GLU A 58 7.16 -9.87 -1.78
C GLU A 58 7.00 -8.78 -2.83
N LEU A 59 8.12 -8.27 -3.34
CA LEU A 59 8.13 -7.36 -4.48
C LEU A 59 7.39 -8.00 -5.67
N GLY A 60 6.60 -7.21 -6.39
CA GLY A 60 5.79 -7.69 -7.50
C GLY A 60 4.54 -8.47 -7.08
N ALA A 61 4.22 -8.60 -5.79
CA ALA A 61 2.98 -9.29 -5.42
C ALA A 61 1.73 -8.59 -6.01
N PRO A 62 0.72 -9.37 -6.44
CA PRO A 62 -0.49 -8.83 -7.05
C PRO A 62 -1.34 -8.11 -6.01
N ILE A 63 -2.25 -7.27 -6.50
CA ILE A 63 -3.24 -6.64 -5.63
C ILE A 63 -4.17 -7.70 -5.02
N THR A 64 -4.66 -7.45 -3.80
CA THR A 64 -5.69 -8.29 -3.18
C THR A 64 -7.10 -7.78 -3.50
N ASN A 65 -8.09 -8.68 -3.47
CA ASN A 65 -9.50 -8.31 -3.60
C ASN A 65 -9.93 -7.29 -2.52
N MET A 66 -9.41 -7.44 -1.30
CA MET A 66 -9.66 -6.50 -0.21
C MET A 66 -9.14 -5.09 -0.55
N ALA A 67 -7.90 -4.97 -1.04
CA ALA A 67 -7.34 -3.68 -1.45
C ALA A 67 -8.13 -3.05 -2.61
N LEU A 68 -8.61 -3.86 -3.57
CA LEU A 68 -9.49 -3.40 -4.66
C LEU A 68 -10.80 -2.81 -4.13
N GLN A 69 -11.44 -3.49 -3.17
CA GLN A 69 -12.66 -2.99 -2.54
C GLN A 69 -12.40 -1.66 -1.82
N MET A 70 -11.34 -1.59 -1.02
CA MET A 70 -10.98 -0.36 -0.29
C MET A 70 -10.65 0.81 -1.22
N LEU A 71 -9.97 0.58 -2.35
CA LEU A 71 -9.75 1.61 -3.37
C LEU A 71 -11.04 2.12 -3.97
N SER A 72 -12.05 1.26 -4.12
CA SER A 72 -13.36 1.69 -4.61
C SER A 72 -14.02 2.63 -3.59
N GLU A 73 -14.03 2.27 -2.30
CA GLU A 73 -14.61 3.07 -1.21
C GLU A 73 -13.88 4.42 -1.02
N ALA A 74 -12.55 4.42 -1.17
CA ALA A 74 -11.71 5.62 -1.07
C ALA A 74 -11.89 6.58 -2.27
N LYS A 75 -12.35 6.10 -3.43
CA LYS A 75 -12.72 6.96 -4.57
C LYS A 75 -14.04 7.69 -4.33
N TYR A 76 -15.02 7.02 -3.73
CA TYR A 76 -16.34 7.61 -3.46
C TYR A 76 -16.30 8.59 -2.28
N SER A 77 -15.40 8.38 -1.33
CA SER A 77 -15.18 9.29 -0.21
C SER A 77 -14.00 10.22 -0.49
N ASN A 78 -14.23 11.31 -1.23
CA ASN A 78 -13.24 12.38 -1.41
C ASN A 78 -12.58 12.85 -0.09
N ALA A 79 -13.22 12.58 1.06
CA ALA A 79 -12.80 12.98 2.40
C ALA A 79 -11.80 12.05 3.13
N LYS A 80 -11.69 10.74 2.80
CA LYS A 80 -10.82 9.81 3.56
C LYS A 80 -9.62 9.34 2.74
N GLN A 81 -8.44 9.85 3.09
CA GLN A 81 -7.16 9.45 2.49
C GLN A 81 -6.56 8.19 3.12
N ALA A 82 -7.02 7.81 4.32
CA ALA A 82 -6.56 6.63 5.03
C ALA A 82 -7.74 5.86 5.64
N ILE A 83 -7.65 4.53 5.62
CA ILE A 83 -8.61 3.62 6.23
C ILE A 83 -7.83 2.60 7.07
N SER A 84 -8.18 2.49 8.35
CA SER A 84 -7.60 1.49 9.26
C SER A 84 -8.62 0.43 9.62
N TYR A 85 -8.16 -0.81 9.70
CA TYR A 85 -8.99 -1.99 9.90
C TYR A 85 -8.18 -3.09 10.59
N PHE A 86 -8.89 -4.02 11.23
CA PHE A 86 -8.28 -5.22 11.79
C PHE A 86 -8.26 -6.32 10.73
N THR A 87 -7.17 -7.07 10.71
CA THR A 87 -7.00 -8.23 9.84
C THR A 87 -6.25 -9.33 10.59
N LYS A 88 -6.01 -10.46 9.93
CA LYS A 88 -5.21 -11.54 10.45
C LYS A 88 -4.08 -11.91 9.51
N SER A 89 -2.92 -12.27 10.06
CA SER A 89 -1.80 -12.80 9.28
C SER A 89 -2.12 -14.20 8.75
N LYS A 90 -1.26 -14.73 7.87
CA LYS A 90 -1.36 -16.13 7.41
C LYS A 90 -1.32 -17.14 8.56
N ASN A 91 -0.67 -16.78 9.67
CA ASN A 91 -0.56 -17.60 10.88
C ASN A 91 -1.68 -17.28 11.91
N ASN A 92 -2.77 -16.62 11.48
CA ASN A 92 -3.94 -16.29 12.31
C ASN A 92 -3.64 -15.33 13.49
N HIS A 93 -2.50 -14.63 13.47
CA HIS A 93 -2.20 -13.56 14.43
C HIS A 93 -3.01 -12.30 14.09
N SER A 94 -3.50 -11.61 15.12
CA SER A 94 -4.22 -10.35 14.97
C SER A 94 -3.27 -9.26 14.48
N MET A 95 -3.71 -8.49 13.49
CA MET A 95 -2.98 -7.35 12.98
C MET A 95 -3.89 -6.13 12.90
N LYS A 96 -3.32 -4.96 13.13
CA LYS A 96 -3.94 -3.68 12.78
C LYS A 96 -3.29 -3.18 11.50
N SER A 97 -4.09 -3.02 10.46
CA SER A 97 -3.64 -2.54 9.16
C SER A 97 -4.21 -1.16 8.87
N SER A 98 -3.46 -0.37 8.11
CA SER A 98 -3.92 0.87 7.52
C SER A 98 -3.58 0.87 6.03
N MET A 99 -4.48 1.43 5.24
CA MET A 99 -4.28 1.69 3.82
C MET A 99 -4.40 3.19 3.59
N ILE A 100 -3.34 3.78 3.04
CA ILE A 100 -3.20 5.21 2.81
C ILE A 100 -3.10 5.43 1.29
N ALA A 101 -4.09 6.08 0.70
CA ALA A 101 -4.10 6.35 -0.73
C ALA A 101 -3.06 7.40 -1.11
N ILE A 102 -2.33 7.15 -2.20
CA ILE A 102 -1.39 8.11 -2.78
C ILE A 102 -2.06 8.70 -4.03
N ARG A 103 -2.40 9.99 -3.91
CA ARG A 103 -3.03 10.79 -4.96
C ARG A 103 -1.96 11.70 -5.55
N GLY A 104 -2.01 11.92 -6.86
CA GLY A 104 -1.29 13.03 -7.47
C GLY A 104 -2.25 13.93 -8.21
N GLU A 105 -1.87 14.40 -9.40
CA GLU A 105 -2.60 15.45 -10.09
C GLU A 105 -4.08 15.08 -10.37
N ALA A 106 -4.95 16.09 -10.29
CA ALA A 106 -6.39 15.98 -10.49
C ALA A 106 -7.09 14.92 -9.59
N GLY A 107 -6.49 14.56 -8.45
CA GLY A 107 -7.05 13.59 -7.51
C GLY A 107 -6.97 12.13 -7.97
N LYS A 108 -6.16 11.83 -8.99
CA LYS A 108 -5.96 10.46 -9.49
C LYS A 108 -5.16 9.63 -8.48
N ASN A 109 -5.66 8.43 -8.17
CA ASN A 109 -4.94 7.46 -7.34
C ASN A 109 -3.86 6.75 -8.19
N TYR A 110 -2.59 6.94 -7.81
CA TYR A 110 -1.42 6.31 -8.43
C TYR A 110 -0.96 5.07 -7.67
N GLY A 111 -1.22 5.05 -6.37
CA GLY A 111 -0.76 3.99 -5.50
C GLY A 111 -1.43 4.05 -4.15
N PHE A 112 -0.93 3.23 -3.24
CA PHE A 112 -1.28 3.29 -1.84
C PHE A 112 -0.16 2.69 -1.01
N MET A 113 -0.04 3.14 0.24
CA MET A 113 0.87 2.57 1.23
C MET A 113 0.05 1.82 2.26
N CYS A 114 0.49 0.61 2.61
CA CYS A 114 -0.04 -0.17 3.71
C CYS A 114 0.93 -0.15 4.88
N ILE A 115 0.40 0.00 6.08
CA ILE A 115 1.11 -0.21 7.34
C ILE A 115 0.38 -1.33 8.05
N ASN A 116 1.08 -2.41 8.37
CA ASN A 116 0.53 -3.53 9.14
C ASN A 116 1.33 -3.68 10.42
N ILE A 117 0.65 -3.74 11.56
CA ILE A 117 1.27 -3.92 12.87
C ILE A 117 0.70 -5.19 13.49
N ASN A 118 1.58 -6.08 13.94
CA ASN A 118 1.17 -7.23 14.76
C ASN A 118 0.73 -6.76 16.15
N LEU A 119 -0.37 -7.32 16.64
CA LEU A 119 -0.94 -7.04 17.97
C LEU A 119 -0.65 -8.17 18.96
#